data_AF-A0A7C4J711-F1
#
_entry.id   AF-A0A7C4J711-F1
#
_cell.length_a   1.000
_cell.length_b   1.000
_cell.length_c   1.000
_cell.angle_alpha   90.00
_cell.angle_beta   90.00
_cell.angle_gamma   90.00
#
_symmetry.space_group_name_H-M   'P 1'
#
loop_
_entity.id
_entity.type
_entity.pdbx_description
1 polymer ?
#
loop_
_entity_poly.entity_id
_entity_poly.type
_entity_poly.pdbx_seq_one_letter_code
_entity_poly.pdbx_strand_id
1 'polypeptide(L)'
;MKRLTDFSTRLIGWLDRVQPSESSVMGGAALILGLTTSLGIWLFKQLIDLFERLAFGDLISVLQPLGSWTIALLPVLGGLIVGVLLHRLVGEERHHGVAGIMEAVALAGGRLRYRRMPVKALSATIAIGAGASVGPEDPSVQIGANFGSMFGQLLHLSDDRVRTLVASGAAGAIAAAFNAPIAGIFFALEIIMGELTGSTFGSVALAAVISAVTMQALTGPEPAFHVPTYEFNSPMELPLYLVLGVLAGMVAVIYIRAIYAAHDVFHHLRIPRWLKPALAGVVVGVTGIFLPQIFGVGYSTIERLLNGVTPSVTLLAVLLVAKLLMTAISVGGGFPGGVFAPSLFLGAALGSAFGALMQGAFPQLPIAPPAFALAGMAAREVNARWQAQMKDFFEDPDGREADKQMVPLEEVFHLD
;
A
#
# COMPACT_ATOMS: atom_id res chain seq x y z
N MET A 1 -8.39 -1.04 32.04
CA MET A 1 -8.16 0.42 32.00
C MET A 1 -7.19 0.90 33.07
N LYS A 2 -7.41 0.65 34.38
CA LYS A 2 -6.52 1.12 35.48
C LYS A 2 -5.02 0.80 35.33
N ARG A 3 -4.66 -0.40 34.82
CA ARG A 3 -3.24 -0.81 34.69
C ARG A 3 -2.46 -0.09 33.59
N LEU A 4 -3.09 0.26 32.47
CA LEU A 4 -2.42 0.98 31.37
C LEU A 4 -2.23 2.46 31.73
N THR A 5 -3.21 3.05 32.42
CA THR A 5 -3.08 4.41 32.95
C THR A 5 -1.97 4.47 33.99
N ASP A 6 -1.90 3.53 34.95
CA ASP A 6 -0.83 3.49 35.97
C ASP A 6 0.58 3.38 35.38
N PHE A 7 0.76 2.62 34.29
CA PHE A 7 2.04 2.53 33.61
C PHE A 7 2.43 3.85 32.96
N SER A 8 1.49 4.51 32.26
CA SER A 8 1.73 5.82 31.66
C SER A 8 2.09 6.89 32.70
N THR A 9 1.40 6.95 33.84
CA THR A 9 1.69 7.94 34.89
C THR A 9 3.06 7.72 35.52
N ARG A 10 3.47 6.46 35.72
CA ARG A 10 4.81 6.14 36.27
C ARG A 10 5.93 6.47 35.28
N LEU A 11 5.72 6.21 33.99
CA LEU A 11 6.69 6.53 32.95
C LEU A 11 6.83 8.05 32.77
N ILE A 12 5.71 8.78 32.74
CA ILE A 12 5.71 10.25 32.69
C ILE A 12 6.41 10.83 33.91
N GLY A 13 6.09 10.35 35.12
CA GLY A 13 6.75 10.79 36.35
C GLY A 13 8.24 10.43 36.43
N TRP A 14 8.70 9.43 35.68
CA TRP A 14 10.13 9.13 35.53
C TRP A 14 10.80 10.06 34.52
N LEU A 15 10.17 10.31 33.37
CA LEU A 15 10.66 11.24 32.35
C LEU A 15 10.79 12.67 32.91
N ASP A 16 9.80 13.13 33.67
CA ASP A 16 9.83 14.45 34.32
C ASP A 16 10.97 14.59 35.34
N ARG A 17 11.39 13.48 35.97
CA ARG A 17 12.53 13.47 36.91
C ARG A 17 13.89 13.52 36.22
N VAL A 18 13.99 13.00 34.98
CA VAL A 18 15.26 12.87 34.25
C VAL A 18 15.49 14.04 33.27
N GLN A 19 14.43 14.78 32.91
CA GLN A 19 14.48 15.90 31.94
C GLN A 19 15.28 15.58 30.66
N PRO A 20 15.03 14.44 29.98
CA PRO A 20 15.75 14.10 28.75
C PRO A 20 15.47 15.13 27.65
N SER A 21 16.46 15.34 26.78
CA SER A 21 16.30 16.21 25.62
C SER A 21 15.21 15.68 24.68
N GLU A 22 14.52 16.59 24.00
CA GLU A 22 13.42 16.24 23.08
C GLU A 22 13.84 15.20 22.02
N SER A 23 15.05 15.37 21.46
CA SER A 23 15.63 14.42 20.50
C SER A 23 15.82 13.02 21.08
N SER A 24 16.14 12.90 22.37
CA SER A 24 16.31 11.61 23.05
C SER A 24 14.97 10.90 23.26
N VAL A 25 13.92 11.66 23.61
CA VAL A 25 12.56 11.12 23.75
C VAL A 25 12.03 10.63 22.41
N MET A 26 12.15 11.46 21.37
CA MET A 26 11.70 11.11 20.02
C MET A 26 12.52 9.96 19.42
N GLY A 27 13.85 9.93 19.63
CA GLY A 27 14.71 8.82 19.22
C GLY A 27 14.37 7.50 19.92
N GLY A 28 14.15 7.54 21.23
CA GLY A 28 13.72 6.36 21.99
C GLY A 28 12.35 5.84 21.55
N ALA A 29 11.40 6.75 21.30
CA ALA A 29 10.07 6.41 20.78
C ALA A 29 10.16 5.81 19.37
N ALA A 30 10.97 6.38 18.49
CA ALA A 30 11.19 5.87 17.13
C ALA A 30 11.79 4.46 17.12
N LEU A 31 12.73 4.16 18.02
CA LEU A 31 13.31 2.82 18.17
C LEU A 31 12.25 1.80 18.60
N ILE A 32 11.51 2.08 19.67
CA ILE A 32 10.43 1.20 20.17
C ILE A 32 9.36 1.01 19.09
N LEU A 33 9.02 2.08 18.38
CA LEU A 33 8.05 2.06 17.29
C LEU A 33 8.51 1.21 16.12
N GLY A 34 9.78 1.30 15.71
CA GLY A 34 10.35 0.44 14.66
C GLY A 34 10.26 -1.04 15.00
N LEU A 35 10.63 -1.41 16.24
CA LEU A 35 10.54 -2.79 16.76
C LEU A 35 9.10 -3.31 16.78
N THR A 36 8.19 -2.54 17.38
CA THR A 36 6.79 -2.95 17.53
C THR A 36 6.05 -2.99 16.20
N THR A 37 6.35 -2.06 15.30
CA THR A 37 5.83 -2.09 13.93
C THR A 37 6.31 -3.34 13.19
N SER A 38 7.60 -3.67 13.25
CA SER A 38 8.13 -4.87 12.60
C SER A 38 7.47 -6.14 13.11
N LEU A 39 7.30 -6.27 14.43
CA LEU A 39 6.61 -7.41 15.04
C LEU A 39 5.14 -7.48 14.61
N GLY A 40 4.47 -6.34 14.52
CA GLY A 40 3.10 -6.24 14.02
C GLY A 40 2.97 -6.67 12.56
N ILE A 41 3.88 -6.22 11.68
CA ILE A 41 3.90 -6.61 10.27
C ILE A 41 4.26 -8.09 10.11
N TRP A 42 5.22 -8.60 10.90
CA TRP A 42 5.57 -10.01 10.90
C TRP A 42 4.35 -10.87 11.26
N LEU A 43 3.67 -10.55 12.37
CA LEU A 43 2.46 -11.27 12.78
C LEU A 43 1.36 -11.16 11.72
N PHE A 44 1.20 -10.00 11.10
CA PHE A 44 0.23 -9.79 10.03
C PHE A 44 0.52 -10.68 8.81
N LYS A 45 1.79 -10.79 8.37
CA LYS A 45 2.21 -11.71 7.30
C LYS A 45 1.93 -13.18 7.67
N GLN A 46 2.30 -13.60 8.89
CA GLN A 46 2.03 -14.97 9.35
C GLN A 46 0.53 -15.31 9.35
N LEU A 47 -0.32 -14.33 9.69
CA LEU A 47 -1.76 -14.51 9.66
C LEU A 47 -2.31 -14.57 8.23
N ILE A 48 -1.79 -13.78 7.29
CA ILE A 48 -2.14 -13.91 5.86
C ILE A 48 -1.81 -15.34 5.39
N ASP A 49 -0.59 -15.81 5.63
CA ASP A 49 -0.15 -17.15 5.21
C ASP A 49 -0.98 -18.26 5.88
N LEU A 50 -1.41 -18.05 7.12
CA LEU A 50 -2.31 -18.97 7.81
C LEU A 50 -3.68 -19.02 7.11
N PHE A 51 -4.30 -17.87 6.85
CA PHE A 51 -5.62 -17.84 6.21
C PHE A 51 -5.57 -18.29 4.76
N GLU A 52 -4.49 -18.02 4.04
CA GLU A 52 -4.27 -18.54 2.69
C GLU A 52 -4.15 -20.07 2.69
N ARG A 53 -3.37 -20.65 3.61
CA ARG A 53 -3.27 -22.12 3.78
C ARG A 53 -4.61 -22.76 4.17
N LEU A 54 -5.35 -22.15 5.09
CA LEU A 54 -6.67 -22.65 5.49
C LEU A 54 -7.67 -22.61 4.33
N ALA A 55 -7.63 -21.57 3.51
CA ALA A 55 -8.56 -21.36 2.40
C ALA A 55 -8.15 -22.20 1.17
N PHE A 56 -6.96 -21.96 0.62
CA PHE A 56 -6.47 -22.57 -0.62
C PHE A 56 -5.69 -23.89 -0.41
N GLY A 57 -5.47 -24.32 0.83
CA GLY A 57 -4.96 -25.65 1.16
C GLY A 57 -6.07 -26.53 1.71
N ASP A 58 -6.42 -26.33 2.98
CA ASP A 58 -7.28 -27.26 3.72
C ASP A 58 -8.73 -27.25 3.19
N LEU A 59 -9.38 -26.08 3.13
CA LEU A 59 -10.77 -25.98 2.74
C LEU A 59 -11.00 -26.40 1.28
N ILE A 60 -10.18 -25.92 0.35
CA ILE A 60 -10.34 -26.29 -1.06
C ILE A 60 -10.07 -27.79 -1.29
N SER A 61 -9.18 -28.43 -0.52
CA SER A 61 -8.93 -29.87 -0.66
C SER A 61 -10.16 -30.71 -0.30
N VAL A 62 -10.96 -30.26 0.68
CA VAL A 62 -12.22 -30.89 1.07
C VAL A 62 -13.34 -30.61 0.06
N LEU A 63 -13.35 -29.43 -0.56
CA LEU A 63 -14.40 -29.00 -1.49
C LEU A 63 -14.14 -29.41 -2.96
N GLN A 64 -12.88 -29.59 -3.36
CA GLN A 64 -12.46 -29.97 -4.71
C GLN A 64 -13.24 -31.16 -5.30
N PRO A 65 -13.57 -32.22 -4.55
CA PRO A 65 -14.39 -33.33 -5.06
C PRO A 65 -15.79 -32.92 -5.55
N LEU A 66 -16.32 -31.78 -5.11
CA LEU A 66 -17.61 -31.23 -5.55
C LEU A 66 -17.53 -30.44 -6.87
N GLY A 67 -16.32 -30.22 -7.38
CA GLY A 67 -16.02 -29.55 -8.65
C GLY A 67 -15.21 -28.27 -8.49
N SER A 68 -14.55 -27.85 -9.58
CA SER A 68 -13.63 -26.71 -9.61
C SER A 68 -14.29 -25.36 -9.32
N TRP A 69 -15.62 -25.26 -9.45
CA TRP A 69 -16.39 -24.05 -9.13
C TRP A 69 -16.31 -23.68 -7.63
N THR A 70 -15.96 -24.64 -6.76
CA THR A 70 -15.84 -24.42 -5.31
C THR A 70 -14.77 -23.40 -4.94
N ILE A 71 -13.79 -23.15 -5.82
CA ILE A 71 -12.80 -22.08 -5.62
C ILE A 71 -13.46 -20.70 -5.54
N ALA A 72 -14.61 -20.51 -6.21
CA ALA A 72 -15.34 -19.26 -6.14
C ALA A 72 -15.96 -18.99 -4.77
N LEU A 73 -16.19 -20.03 -3.95
CA LEU A 73 -16.78 -19.87 -2.61
C LEU A 73 -15.82 -19.22 -1.62
N LEU A 74 -14.50 -19.36 -1.83
CA LEU A 74 -13.46 -18.85 -0.93
C LEU A 74 -13.61 -17.34 -0.69
N PRO A 75 -13.57 -16.47 -1.72
CA PRO A 75 -13.75 -15.04 -1.51
C PRO A 75 -15.18 -14.68 -1.07
N VAL A 76 -16.21 -15.47 -1.38
CA VAL A 76 -17.58 -15.21 -0.87
C VAL A 76 -17.63 -15.39 0.65
N LEU A 77 -17.11 -16.50 1.17
CA LEU A 77 -17.08 -16.80 2.59
C LEU A 77 -16.16 -15.81 3.33
N GLY A 78 -14.99 -15.52 2.77
CA GLY A 78 -14.09 -14.48 3.28
C GLY A 78 -14.79 -13.12 3.36
N GLY A 79 -15.47 -12.71 2.30
CA GLY A 79 -16.23 -11.45 2.25
C GLY A 79 -17.37 -11.40 3.26
N LEU A 80 -18.08 -12.51 3.48
CA LEU A 80 -19.14 -12.58 4.48
C LEU A 80 -18.58 -12.39 5.91
N ILE A 81 -17.50 -13.09 6.25
CA ILE A 81 -16.85 -12.99 7.56
C ILE A 81 -16.33 -11.56 7.78
N VAL A 82 -15.60 -11.03 6.80
CA VAL A 82 -15.05 -9.66 6.82
C VAL A 82 -16.16 -8.63 6.97
N GLY A 83 -17.24 -8.74 6.20
CA GLY A 83 -18.36 -7.82 6.26
C GLY A 83 -19.04 -7.81 7.63
N VAL A 84 -19.21 -8.98 8.27
CA VAL A 84 -19.76 -9.07 9.63
C VAL A 84 -18.80 -8.48 10.67
N LEU A 85 -17.51 -8.78 10.58
CA LEU A 85 -16.50 -8.26 11.51
C LEU A 85 -16.43 -6.73 11.47
N LEU A 86 -16.30 -6.15 10.27
CA LEU A 86 -16.21 -4.71 10.10
C LEU A 86 -17.52 -4.01 10.54
N HIS A 87 -18.67 -4.58 10.16
CA HIS A 87 -19.97 -3.99 10.52
C HIS A 87 -20.22 -3.98 12.04
N ARG A 88 -19.86 -5.05 12.76
CA ARG A 88 -20.14 -5.16 14.21
C ARG A 88 -19.09 -4.49 15.09
N LEU A 89 -17.81 -4.53 14.71
CA LEU A 89 -16.71 -4.19 15.62
C LEU A 89 -15.97 -2.89 15.24
N VAL A 90 -16.03 -2.46 13.97
CA VAL A 90 -15.37 -1.23 13.51
C VAL A 90 -16.39 -0.10 13.32
N GLY A 91 -17.53 -0.40 12.68
CA GLY A 91 -18.53 0.58 12.31
C GLY A 91 -18.14 1.42 11.10
N GLU A 92 -18.79 2.57 10.90
CA GLU A 92 -18.53 3.46 9.76
C GLU A 92 -17.29 4.34 9.99
N GLU A 93 -16.47 4.45 8.95
CA GLU A 93 -15.39 5.42 8.83
C GLU A 93 -15.52 6.09 7.45
N ARG A 94 -15.30 7.41 7.38
CA ARG A 94 -15.48 8.18 6.13
C ARG A 94 -14.37 7.90 5.11
N HIS A 95 -13.14 7.80 5.60
CA HIS A 95 -11.98 7.42 4.81
C HIS A 95 -11.30 6.23 5.48
N HIS A 96 -10.97 5.22 4.68
CA HIS A 96 -10.26 4.03 5.10
C HIS A 96 -8.80 4.07 4.63
N GLY A 97 -7.96 3.19 5.16
CA GLY A 97 -6.60 3.05 4.67
C GLY A 97 -5.69 4.24 4.92
N VAL A 98 -4.69 4.38 4.05
CA VAL A 98 -3.73 5.49 3.99
C VAL A 98 -4.44 6.82 3.85
N ALA A 99 -5.54 6.90 3.07
CA ALA A 99 -6.32 8.14 2.96
C ALA A 99 -6.88 8.60 4.32
N GLY A 100 -7.36 7.66 5.14
CA GLY A 100 -7.80 7.98 6.51
C GLY A 100 -6.66 8.40 7.44
N ILE A 101 -5.43 7.92 7.20
CA ILE A 101 -4.24 8.36 7.94
C ILE A 101 -3.86 9.78 7.52
N MET A 102 -3.85 10.07 6.22
CA MET A 102 -3.58 11.41 5.68
C MET A 102 -4.58 12.43 6.22
N GLU A 103 -5.88 12.09 6.23
CA GLU A 103 -6.92 12.93 6.82
C GLU A 103 -6.66 13.18 8.31
N ALA A 104 -6.31 12.14 9.08
CA ALA A 104 -6.04 12.30 10.51
C ALA A 104 -4.78 13.12 10.80
N VAL A 105 -3.73 12.98 9.98
CA VAL A 105 -2.51 13.80 10.08
C VAL A 105 -2.84 15.26 9.78
N ALA A 106 -3.60 15.53 8.71
CA ALA A 106 -3.99 16.87 8.31
C ALA A 106 -4.93 17.54 9.33
N LEU A 107 -6.01 16.85 9.73
CA LEU A 107 -7.15 17.46 10.44
C LEU A 107 -7.23 17.13 11.94
N ALA A 108 -6.56 16.07 12.40
CA ALA A 108 -6.71 15.55 13.77
C ALA A 108 -5.37 15.35 14.51
N GLY A 109 -4.30 16.00 14.06
CA GLY A 109 -2.99 15.93 14.71
C GLY A 109 -2.36 14.53 14.71
N GLY A 110 -2.75 13.66 13.76
CA GLY A 110 -2.30 12.26 13.71
C GLY A 110 -2.95 11.36 14.76
N ARG A 111 -4.03 11.80 15.44
CA ARG A 111 -4.73 11.00 16.45
C ARG A 111 -5.69 10.00 15.81
N LEU A 112 -5.27 8.75 15.76
CA LEU A 112 -6.00 7.62 15.19
C LEU A 112 -6.75 6.83 16.25
N ARG A 113 -7.82 6.13 15.83
CA ARG A 113 -8.58 5.20 16.67
C ARG A 113 -7.89 3.84 16.77
N TYR A 114 -6.67 3.81 17.31
CA TYR A 114 -5.78 2.64 17.36
C TYR A 114 -6.41 1.36 17.95
N ARG A 115 -7.43 1.49 18.81
CA ARG A 115 -8.16 0.35 19.39
C ARG A 115 -8.92 -0.49 18.36
N ARG A 116 -9.27 0.08 17.20
CA ARG A 116 -9.96 -0.63 16.11
C ARG A 116 -9.00 -1.40 15.20
N MET A 117 -7.70 -1.09 15.27
CA MET A 117 -6.70 -1.63 14.36
C MET A 117 -6.60 -3.17 14.37
N PRO A 118 -6.65 -3.88 15.52
CA PRO A 118 -6.56 -5.34 15.52
C PRO A 118 -7.66 -6.02 14.69
N VAL A 119 -8.90 -5.50 14.75
CA VAL A 119 -10.01 -6.03 13.97
C VAL A 119 -9.82 -5.73 12.48
N LYS A 120 -9.35 -4.53 12.14
CA LYS A 120 -9.06 -4.15 10.75
C LYS A 120 -7.94 -5.01 10.15
N ALA A 121 -6.87 -5.25 10.91
CA ALA A 121 -5.79 -6.16 10.55
C ALA A 121 -6.32 -7.57 10.30
N LEU A 122 -7.05 -8.16 11.27
CA LEU A 122 -7.64 -9.50 11.11
C LEU A 122 -8.60 -9.59 9.91
N SER A 123 -9.39 -8.54 9.67
CA SER A 123 -10.28 -8.50 8.51
C SER A 123 -9.48 -8.47 7.20
N ALA A 124 -8.37 -7.74 7.15
CA ALA A 124 -7.47 -7.73 6.00
C ALA A 124 -6.77 -9.09 5.79
N THR A 125 -6.34 -9.77 6.86
CA THR A 125 -5.73 -11.11 6.72
C THR A 125 -6.72 -12.12 6.14
N ILE A 126 -7.98 -12.08 6.59
CA ILE A 126 -9.05 -12.94 6.06
C ILE A 126 -9.38 -12.57 4.61
N ALA A 127 -9.48 -11.28 4.29
CA ALA A 127 -9.76 -10.81 2.93
C ALA A 127 -8.70 -11.29 1.94
N ILE A 128 -7.41 -11.04 2.25
CA ILE A 128 -6.28 -11.41 1.41
C ILE A 128 -6.16 -12.93 1.32
N GLY A 129 -6.19 -13.63 2.45
CA GLY A 129 -6.07 -15.09 2.51
C GLY A 129 -7.22 -15.83 1.84
N ALA A 130 -8.43 -15.27 1.82
CA ALA A 130 -9.58 -15.81 1.08
C ALA A 130 -9.56 -15.50 -0.42
N GLY A 131 -8.55 -14.77 -0.91
CA GLY A 131 -8.34 -14.51 -2.33
C GLY A 131 -8.92 -13.19 -2.85
N ALA A 132 -9.36 -12.26 -1.99
CA ALA A 132 -9.74 -10.93 -2.46
C ALA A 132 -8.56 -10.27 -3.21
N SER A 133 -8.84 -9.60 -4.33
CA SER A 133 -7.79 -9.02 -5.17
C SER A 133 -7.29 -7.71 -4.58
N VAL A 134 -6.61 -7.76 -3.44
CA VAL A 134 -6.09 -6.61 -2.70
C VAL A 134 -4.71 -6.93 -2.12
N GLY A 135 -3.95 -5.89 -1.79
CA GLY A 135 -2.60 -5.99 -1.25
C GLY A 135 -2.51 -5.81 0.27
N PRO A 136 -1.44 -6.30 0.91
CA PRO A 136 -1.21 -6.15 2.35
C PRO A 136 -0.69 -4.76 2.76
N GLU A 137 -0.29 -3.91 1.81
CA GLU A 137 0.48 -2.70 2.09
C GLU A 137 -0.30 -1.65 2.87
N ASP A 138 -1.53 -1.38 2.45
CA ASP A 138 -2.38 -0.39 3.11
C ASP A 138 -2.73 -0.81 4.56
N PRO A 139 -3.15 -2.06 4.85
CA PRO A 139 -3.24 -2.57 6.21
C PRO A 139 -1.91 -2.48 6.98
N SER A 140 -0.78 -2.75 6.33
CA SER A 140 0.54 -2.68 6.97
C SER A 140 0.84 -1.25 7.43
N VAL A 141 0.68 -0.27 6.54
CA VAL A 141 0.83 1.15 6.88
C VAL A 141 -0.12 1.54 8.02
N GLN A 142 -1.37 1.08 7.99
CA GLN A 142 -2.30 1.30 9.08
C GLN A 142 -1.82 0.71 10.41
N ILE A 143 -1.24 -0.51 10.43
CA ILE A 143 -0.69 -1.10 11.66
C ILE A 143 0.39 -0.18 12.25
N GLY A 144 1.39 0.19 11.44
CA GLY A 144 2.49 1.04 11.87
C GLY A 144 2.04 2.43 12.32
N ALA A 145 1.21 3.10 11.52
CA ALA A 145 0.64 4.40 11.85
C ALA A 145 -0.17 4.38 13.14
N ASN A 146 -0.97 3.33 13.37
CA ASN A 146 -1.74 3.19 14.61
C ASN A 146 -0.85 2.92 15.82
N PHE A 147 0.28 2.22 15.69
CA PHE A 147 1.27 2.14 16.76
C PHE A 147 1.87 3.52 17.05
N GLY A 148 2.27 4.28 16.03
CA GLY A 148 2.78 5.64 16.18
C GLY A 148 1.81 6.55 16.92
N SER A 149 0.54 6.54 16.49
CA SER A 149 -0.53 7.30 17.14
C SER A 149 -0.80 6.82 18.57
N MET A 150 -0.78 5.51 18.81
CA MET A 150 -0.98 4.91 20.13
C MET A 150 0.11 5.38 21.10
N PHE A 151 1.39 5.31 20.72
CA PHE A 151 2.49 5.77 21.58
C PHE A 151 2.41 7.28 21.82
N GLY A 152 2.16 8.07 20.78
CA GLY A 152 2.02 9.51 20.93
C GLY A 152 0.89 9.92 21.89
N GLN A 153 -0.26 9.24 21.81
CA GLN A 153 -1.39 9.48 22.72
C GLN A 153 -1.13 8.97 24.14
N LEU A 154 -0.50 7.80 24.32
CA LEU A 154 -0.16 7.25 25.64
C LEU A 154 0.85 8.12 26.40
N LEU A 155 1.80 8.71 25.66
CA LEU A 155 2.82 9.61 26.19
C LEU A 155 2.35 11.06 26.29
N HIS A 156 1.10 11.36 25.92
CA HIS A 156 0.52 12.71 25.93
C HIS A 156 1.38 13.75 25.17
N LEU A 157 1.93 13.36 24.02
CA LEU A 157 2.76 14.24 23.20
C LEU A 157 1.92 15.29 22.46
N SER A 158 2.58 16.36 22.01
CA SER A 158 1.98 17.36 21.13
C SER A 158 1.60 16.77 19.77
N ASP A 159 0.66 17.40 19.09
CA ASP A 159 0.13 16.89 17.82
C ASP A 159 1.22 16.76 16.74
N ASP A 160 2.19 17.67 16.67
CA ASP A 160 3.31 17.57 15.71
C ASP A 160 4.21 16.36 15.98
N ARG A 161 4.40 16.01 17.26
CA ARG A 161 5.13 14.80 17.66
C ARG A 161 4.32 13.55 17.37
N VAL A 162 3.00 13.58 17.58
CA VAL A 162 2.10 12.46 17.20
C VAL A 162 2.13 12.25 15.68
N ARG A 163 2.04 13.31 14.87
CA ARG A 163 2.18 13.25 13.41
C ARG A 163 3.50 12.62 12.99
N THR A 164 4.60 13.06 13.61
CA THR A 164 5.94 12.49 13.37
C THR A 164 5.97 10.99 13.70
N LEU A 165 5.42 10.56 14.85
CA LEU A 165 5.36 9.14 15.19
C LEU A 165 4.44 8.34 14.26
N VAL A 166 3.32 8.89 13.81
CA VAL A 166 2.45 8.26 12.81
C VAL A 166 3.21 8.02 11.51
N ALA A 167 3.92 9.04 11.02
CA ALA A 167 4.77 8.93 9.83
C ALA A 167 5.91 7.92 10.02
N SER A 168 6.61 7.97 11.17
CA SER A 168 7.66 7.00 11.52
C SER A 168 7.14 5.56 11.55
N GLY A 169 5.95 5.34 12.10
CA GLY A 169 5.33 4.01 12.15
C GLY A 169 4.94 3.53 10.76
N ALA A 170 4.36 4.40 9.94
CA ALA A 170 4.06 4.08 8.55
C ALA A 170 5.32 3.75 7.72
N ALA A 171 6.40 4.52 7.89
CA ALA A 171 7.68 4.24 7.26
C ALA A 171 8.24 2.89 7.70
N GLY A 172 8.20 2.61 9.01
CA GLY A 172 8.55 1.30 9.57
C GLY A 172 7.74 0.16 8.96
N ALA A 173 6.44 0.36 8.76
CA ALA A 173 5.58 -0.67 8.18
C ALA A 173 5.93 -1.01 6.73
N ILE A 174 6.17 0.00 5.88
CA ILE A 174 6.63 -0.22 4.50
C ILE A 174 8.02 -0.85 4.50
N ALA A 175 8.93 -0.37 5.35
CA ALA A 175 10.27 -0.91 5.49
C ALA A 175 10.26 -2.40 5.86
N ALA A 176 9.44 -2.80 6.83
CA ALA A 176 9.26 -4.19 7.23
C ALA A 176 8.46 -5.02 6.21
N ALA A 177 7.51 -4.43 5.48
CA ALA A 177 6.74 -5.13 4.47
C ALA A 177 7.60 -5.55 3.27
N PHE A 178 8.50 -4.66 2.82
CA PHE A 178 9.25 -4.83 1.57
C PHE A 178 10.75 -5.03 1.73
N ASN A 179 11.25 -5.01 2.97
CA ASN A 179 12.68 -4.91 3.24
C ASN A 179 13.31 -3.67 2.55
N ALA A 180 12.56 -2.57 2.51
CA ALA A 180 12.89 -1.37 1.74
C ALA A 180 12.81 -0.10 2.60
N PRO A 181 13.78 0.13 3.51
CA PRO A 181 13.72 1.26 4.45
C PRO A 181 13.68 2.62 3.76
N ILE A 182 14.45 2.80 2.68
CA ILE A 182 14.47 4.06 1.92
C ILE A 182 13.09 4.35 1.31
N ALA A 183 12.45 3.35 0.71
CA ALA A 183 11.10 3.50 0.15
C ALA A 183 10.08 3.88 1.23
N GLY A 184 10.17 3.28 2.42
CA GLY A 184 9.30 3.62 3.54
C GLY A 184 9.47 5.05 4.04
N ILE A 185 10.71 5.56 4.08
CA ILE A 185 10.99 6.94 4.48
C ILE A 185 10.34 7.94 3.50
N PHE A 186 10.60 7.78 2.20
CA PHE A 186 10.02 8.67 1.18
C PHE A 186 8.50 8.56 1.13
N PHE A 187 7.95 7.34 1.24
CA PHE A 187 6.51 7.16 1.32
C PHE A 187 5.88 7.94 2.48
N ALA A 188 6.46 7.88 3.68
CA ALA A 188 5.91 8.59 4.83
C ALA A 188 6.05 10.12 4.69
N LEU A 189 7.18 10.61 4.17
CA LEU A 189 7.40 12.04 4.05
C LEU A 189 6.59 12.66 2.90
N GLU A 190 6.52 12.00 1.74
CA GLU A 190 5.82 12.52 0.56
C GLU A 190 4.31 12.32 0.65
N ILE A 191 3.85 11.12 1.06
CA ILE A 191 2.43 10.75 1.00
C ILE A 191 1.70 11.09 2.30
N ILE A 192 2.32 10.85 3.46
CA ILE A 192 1.63 11.03 4.75
C ILE A 192 1.82 12.44 5.30
N MET A 193 3.05 12.95 5.32
CA MET A 193 3.36 14.29 5.84
C MET A 193 3.13 15.38 4.80
N GLY A 194 3.51 15.14 3.54
CA GLY A 194 3.44 16.15 2.47
C GLY A 194 4.52 17.24 2.56
N GLU A 195 5.48 17.12 3.47
CA GLU A 195 6.58 18.06 3.66
C GLU A 195 7.86 17.36 4.18
N LEU A 196 9.02 17.89 3.79
CA LEU A 196 10.34 17.41 4.19
C LEU A 196 10.96 18.36 5.22
N THR A 197 10.72 18.10 6.50
CA THR A 197 11.39 18.83 7.60
C THR A 197 12.51 17.99 8.21
N GLY A 198 13.67 18.62 8.44
CA GLY A 198 14.87 17.91 8.94
C GLY A 198 14.71 17.27 10.32
N SER A 199 13.85 17.83 11.18
CA SER A 199 13.56 17.29 12.52
C SER A 199 12.74 16.00 12.46
N THR A 200 11.80 15.89 11.52
CA THR A 200 10.98 14.69 11.30
C THR A 200 11.77 13.57 10.63
N PHE A 201 12.67 13.91 9.70
CA PHE A 201 13.47 12.94 8.96
C PHE A 201 14.23 11.96 9.87
N GLY A 202 14.90 12.46 10.91
CA GLY A 202 15.70 11.61 11.81
C GLY A 202 14.88 10.50 12.49
N SER A 203 13.68 10.84 12.99
CA SER A 203 12.80 9.87 13.65
C SER A 203 12.18 8.89 12.66
N VAL A 204 11.81 9.36 11.46
CA VAL A 204 11.26 8.52 10.39
C VAL A 204 12.30 7.52 9.89
N ALA A 205 13.52 7.99 9.61
CA ALA A 205 14.62 7.17 9.16
C ALA A 205 15.02 6.11 10.19
N LEU A 206 15.13 6.51 11.47
CA LEU A 206 15.48 5.59 12.55
C LEU A 206 14.43 4.48 12.68
N ALA A 207 13.14 4.83 12.73
CA ALA A 207 12.07 3.83 12.84
C ALA A 207 12.06 2.87 11.63
N ALA A 208 12.23 3.40 10.40
CA ALA A 208 12.27 2.60 9.19
C ALA A 208 13.43 1.60 9.17
N VAL A 209 14.65 2.05 9.52
CA VAL A 209 15.84 1.20 9.58
C VAL A 209 15.70 0.13 10.66
N ILE A 210 15.28 0.51 11.88
CA ILE A 210 15.07 -0.46 12.96
C ILE A 210 14.01 -1.49 12.56
N SER A 211 12.93 -1.07 11.92
CA SER A 211 11.88 -1.99 11.46
C SER A 211 12.39 -2.96 10.39
N ALA A 212 13.13 -2.47 9.40
CA ALA A 212 13.74 -3.32 8.37
C ALA A 212 14.72 -4.33 8.98
N VAL A 213 15.67 -3.87 9.81
CA VAL A 213 16.66 -4.75 10.45
C VAL A 213 15.98 -5.81 11.32
N THR A 214 14.93 -5.44 12.05
CA THR A 214 14.16 -6.38 12.88
C THR A 214 13.45 -7.42 12.02
N MET A 215 12.84 -6.99 10.90
CA MET A 215 12.21 -7.93 9.96
C MET A 215 13.26 -8.88 9.36
N GLN A 216 14.41 -8.35 8.93
CA GLN A 216 15.50 -9.18 8.39
C GLN A 216 16.01 -10.21 9.40
N ALA A 217 16.06 -9.86 10.68
CA ALA A 217 16.41 -10.80 11.74
C ALA A 217 15.36 -11.90 11.95
N LEU A 218 14.08 -11.62 11.67
CA LEU A 218 12.96 -12.58 11.84
C LEU A 218 12.74 -13.47 10.62
N THR A 219 12.87 -12.92 9.41
CA THR A 219 12.49 -13.60 8.15
C THR A 219 13.64 -13.80 7.16
N GLY A 220 14.83 -13.28 7.47
CA GLY A 220 15.97 -13.25 6.56
C GLY A 220 16.05 -11.96 5.73
N PRO A 221 17.21 -11.70 5.09
CA PRO A 221 17.52 -10.45 4.40
C PRO A 221 16.97 -10.39 2.96
N GLU A 222 16.26 -11.41 2.49
CA GLU A 222 15.79 -11.48 1.11
C GLU A 222 14.78 -10.37 0.78
N PRO A 223 14.89 -9.72 -0.39
CA PRO A 223 13.89 -8.75 -0.84
C PRO A 223 12.57 -9.44 -1.20
N ALA A 224 11.50 -8.66 -1.35
CA ALA A 224 10.18 -9.18 -1.72
C ALA A 224 10.14 -9.81 -3.12
N PHE A 225 11.06 -9.44 -4.01
CA PHE A 225 11.18 -10.00 -5.36
C PHE A 225 12.65 -10.23 -5.71
N HIS A 226 12.97 -11.43 -6.20
CA HIS A 226 14.25 -11.72 -6.84
C HIS A 226 14.20 -11.23 -8.28
N VAL A 227 15.01 -10.21 -8.57
CA VAL A 227 15.14 -9.63 -9.91
C VAL A 227 16.50 -10.04 -10.47
N PRO A 228 16.56 -10.76 -11.59
CA PRO A 228 17.82 -11.05 -12.26
C PRO A 228 18.56 -9.75 -12.64
N THR A 229 19.87 -9.79 -12.68
CA THR A 229 20.67 -8.65 -13.16
C THR A 229 20.41 -8.42 -14.64
N TYR A 230 19.81 -7.29 -14.99
CA TYR A 230 19.64 -6.85 -16.37
C TYR A 230 20.70 -5.83 -16.72
N GLU A 231 21.45 -6.11 -17.78
CA GLU A 231 22.37 -5.15 -18.35
C GLU A 231 21.60 -4.23 -19.30
N PHE A 232 21.71 -2.92 -19.08
CA PHE A 232 21.23 -1.92 -20.01
C PHE A 232 22.17 -1.90 -21.21
N ASN A 233 21.73 -2.49 -22.31
CA ASN A 233 22.61 -2.83 -23.43
C ASN A 233 22.60 -1.76 -24.53
N SER A 234 21.50 -1.00 -24.68
CA SER A 234 21.42 0.02 -25.72
C SER A 234 20.61 1.26 -25.29
N PRO A 235 21.14 2.48 -25.54
CA PRO A 235 20.36 3.72 -25.45
C PRO A 235 19.10 3.74 -26.33
N MET A 236 19.04 2.89 -27.36
CA MET A 236 17.85 2.77 -28.24
C MET A 236 16.65 2.13 -27.54
N GLU A 237 16.83 1.56 -26.34
CA GLU A 237 15.72 1.09 -25.50
C GLU A 237 14.98 2.25 -24.80
N LEU A 238 15.63 3.41 -24.60
CA LEU A 238 15.06 4.54 -23.85
C LEU A 238 13.74 5.07 -24.43
N PRO A 239 13.58 5.24 -25.76
CA PRO A 239 12.29 5.61 -26.34
C PRO A 239 11.18 4.59 -26.04
N LEU A 240 11.51 3.29 -25.94
CA LEU A 240 10.54 2.26 -25.63
C LEU A 240 10.08 2.37 -24.16
N TYR A 241 10.98 2.69 -23.23
CA TYR A 241 10.62 2.97 -21.83
C TYR A 241 9.74 4.22 -21.71
N LEU A 242 9.97 5.25 -22.54
CA LEU A 242 9.10 6.43 -22.58
C LEU A 242 7.67 6.05 -23.02
N VAL A 243 7.55 5.26 -24.08
CA VAL A 243 6.24 4.75 -24.54
C VAL A 243 5.57 3.91 -23.45
N LEU A 244 6.31 3.03 -22.78
CA LEU A 244 5.80 2.25 -21.67
C LEU A 244 5.28 3.16 -20.53
N GLY A 245 6.00 4.23 -20.19
CA GLY A 245 5.57 5.20 -19.18
C GLY A 245 4.24 5.88 -19.55
N VAL A 246 4.07 6.27 -20.81
CA VAL A 246 2.80 6.86 -21.30
C VAL A 246 1.65 5.84 -21.21
N LEU A 247 1.89 4.59 -21.62
CA LEU A 247 0.90 3.50 -21.49
C LEU A 247 0.54 3.22 -20.02
N ALA A 248 1.55 3.19 -19.14
CA ALA A 248 1.34 3.00 -17.71
C ALA A 248 0.50 4.13 -17.10
N GLY A 249 0.73 5.38 -17.53
CA GLY A 249 -0.10 6.53 -17.16
C GLY A 249 -1.57 6.36 -17.55
N MET A 250 -1.85 5.89 -18.78
CA MET A 250 -3.21 5.60 -19.22
C MET A 250 -3.88 4.50 -18.37
N VAL A 251 -3.16 3.40 -18.12
CA VAL A 251 -3.66 2.30 -17.28
C VAL A 251 -3.93 2.79 -15.84
N ALA A 252 -3.08 3.66 -15.30
CA ALA A 252 -3.28 4.24 -13.97
C ALA A 252 -4.57 5.08 -13.90
N VAL A 253 -4.84 5.93 -14.90
CA VAL A 253 -6.08 6.73 -14.98
C VAL A 253 -7.31 5.81 -15.05
N ILE A 254 -7.27 4.76 -15.89
CA ILE A 254 -8.37 3.79 -16.01
C ILE A 254 -8.60 3.09 -14.67
N TYR A 255 -7.54 2.66 -14.00
CA TYR A 255 -7.64 1.96 -12.72
C TYR A 255 -8.19 2.85 -11.60
N ILE A 256 -7.76 4.10 -11.51
CA ILE A 256 -8.31 5.07 -10.55
C ILE A 256 -9.81 5.27 -10.80
N ARG A 257 -10.21 5.49 -12.06
CA ARG A 257 -11.62 5.63 -12.43
C ARG A 257 -12.43 4.38 -12.12
N ALA A 258 -11.86 3.19 -12.36
CA ALA A 258 -12.52 1.93 -12.06
C ALA A 258 -12.76 1.75 -10.56
N ILE A 259 -11.79 2.12 -9.70
CA ILE A 259 -11.95 2.08 -8.24
C ILE A 259 -13.09 3.00 -7.79
N TYR A 260 -13.11 4.25 -8.27
CA TYR A 260 -14.19 5.18 -7.92
C TYR A 260 -15.56 4.72 -8.44
N ALA A 261 -15.62 4.25 -9.69
CA ALA A 261 -16.84 3.72 -10.26
C ALA A 261 -17.36 2.51 -9.48
N ALA A 262 -16.47 1.58 -9.06
CA ALA A 262 -16.85 0.45 -8.24
C ALA A 262 -17.37 0.90 -6.87
N HIS A 263 -16.68 1.84 -6.21
CA HIS A 263 -17.14 2.43 -4.95
C HIS A 263 -18.54 3.03 -5.10
N ASP A 264 -18.79 3.81 -6.16
CA ASP A 264 -20.09 4.40 -6.42
C ASP A 264 -21.17 3.35 -6.66
N VAL A 265 -20.90 2.33 -7.48
CA VAL A 265 -21.85 1.22 -7.70
C VAL A 265 -22.21 0.57 -6.38
N PHE A 266 -21.22 0.14 -5.59
CA PHE A 266 -21.48 -0.51 -4.30
C PHE A 266 -22.12 0.43 -3.28
N HIS A 267 -21.85 1.73 -3.31
CA HIS A 267 -22.50 2.73 -2.47
C HIS A 267 -24.01 2.81 -2.78
N HIS A 268 -24.39 2.82 -4.05
CA HIS A 268 -25.80 2.92 -4.49
C HIS A 268 -26.59 1.61 -4.33
N LEU A 269 -25.93 0.46 -4.17
CA LEU A 269 -26.59 -0.80 -3.87
C LEU A 269 -27.29 -0.75 -2.50
N ARG A 270 -28.62 -0.90 -2.52
CA ARG A 270 -29.50 -0.95 -1.33
C ARG A 270 -29.47 -2.32 -0.64
N ILE A 271 -28.27 -2.78 -0.29
CA ILE A 271 -28.06 -4.02 0.47
C ILE A 271 -27.37 -3.73 1.81
N PRO A 272 -27.55 -4.58 2.84
CA PRO A 272 -26.86 -4.42 4.11
C PRO A 272 -25.34 -4.37 3.92
N ARG A 273 -24.66 -3.46 4.62
CA ARG A 273 -23.22 -3.22 4.45
C ARG A 273 -22.37 -4.47 4.68
N TRP A 274 -22.77 -5.32 5.62
CA TRP A 274 -22.07 -6.57 5.92
C TRP A 274 -22.11 -7.58 4.76
N LEU A 275 -23.02 -7.42 3.79
CA LEU A 275 -23.15 -8.32 2.63
C LEU A 275 -22.36 -7.83 1.41
N LYS A 276 -21.97 -6.54 1.37
CA LYS A 276 -21.26 -5.95 0.21
C LYS A 276 -19.94 -6.67 -0.12
N PRO A 277 -19.08 -7.03 0.86
CA PRO A 277 -17.83 -7.71 0.52
C PRO A 277 -18.08 -9.14 0.02
N ALA A 278 -19.11 -9.83 0.52
CA ALA A 278 -19.50 -11.14 -0.01
C ALA A 278 -19.93 -11.06 -1.48
N LEU A 279 -20.67 -10.02 -1.86
CA LEU A 279 -21.07 -9.79 -3.25
C LEU A 279 -19.86 -9.51 -4.16
N ALA A 280 -18.90 -8.69 -3.72
CA ALA A 280 -17.63 -8.54 -4.44
C ALA A 280 -16.88 -9.88 -4.53
N GLY A 281 -16.93 -10.68 -3.46
CA GLY A 281 -16.35 -12.01 -3.41
C GLY A 281 -16.93 -12.96 -4.46
N VAL A 282 -18.23 -12.86 -4.77
CA VAL A 282 -18.85 -13.64 -5.86
C VAL A 282 -18.20 -13.30 -7.20
N VAL A 283 -18.04 -12.02 -7.51
CA VAL A 283 -17.47 -11.59 -8.80
C VAL A 283 -15.99 -11.98 -8.91
N VAL A 284 -15.21 -11.79 -7.84
CA VAL A 284 -13.81 -12.21 -7.76
C VAL A 284 -13.69 -13.73 -7.89
N GLY A 285 -14.54 -14.48 -7.17
CA GLY A 285 -14.57 -15.93 -7.20
C GLY A 285 -14.89 -16.50 -8.57
N VAL A 286 -15.96 -16.01 -9.21
CA VAL A 286 -16.36 -16.45 -10.57
C VAL A 286 -15.27 -16.14 -11.59
N THR A 287 -14.66 -14.96 -11.54
CA THR A 287 -13.57 -14.60 -12.45
C THR A 287 -12.35 -15.49 -12.21
N GLY A 288 -12.05 -15.79 -10.94
CA GLY A 288 -10.92 -16.63 -10.56
C GLY A 288 -11.07 -18.12 -10.88
N ILE A 289 -12.28 -18.61 -11.19
CA ILE A 289 -12.47 -19.95 -11.79
C ILE A 289 -11.68 -20.04 -13.11
N PHE A 290 -11.74 -18.99 -13.92
CA PHE A 290 -11.10 -18.95 -15.24
C PHE A 290 -9.68 -18.38 -15.19
N LEU A 291 -9.42 -17.46 -14.26
CA LEU A 291 -8.15 -16.76 -14.12
C LEU A 291 -7.63 -16.83 -12.67
N PRO A 292 -7.14 -17.99 -12.19
CA PRO A 292 -6.70 -18.15 -10.81
C PRO A 292 -5.58 -17.17 -10.39
N GLN A 293 -4.82 -16.64 -11.35
CA GLN A 293 -3.71 -15.70 -11.13
C GLN A 293 -4.17 -14.35 -10.54
N ILE A 294 -5.48 -14.04 -10.61
CA ILE A 294 -6.02 -12.79 -10.08
C ILE A 294 -6.28 -12.86 -8.57
N PHE A 295 -6.34 -14.05 -7.98
CA PHE A 295 -6.59 -14.21 -6.55
C PHE A 295 -5.48 -13.60 -5.70
N GLY A 296 -5.88 -13.04 -4.55
CA GLY A 296 -4.97 -12.50 -3.55
C GLY A 296 -4.09 -11.38 -4.07
N VAL A 297 -2.87 -11.33 -3.55
CA VAL A 297 -1.91 -10.24 -3.77
C VAL A 297 -1.35 -10.25 -5.19
N GLY A 298 -1.02 -11.44 -5.72
CA GLY A 298 -0.46 -11.64 -7.06
C GLY A 298 1.08 -11.60 -7.14
N TYR A 299 1.80 -11.59 -6.01
CA TYR A 299 3.26 -11.61 -5.98
C TYR A 299 3.89 -12.77 -6.75
N SER A 300 3.34 -13.98 -6.65
CA SER A 300 3.83 -15.14 -7.40
C SER A 300 3.75 -14.95 -8.92
N THR A 301 2.77 -14.19 -9.41
CA THR A 301 2.69 -13.86 -10.83
C THR A 301 3.73 -12.81 -11.21
N ILE A 302 3.88 -11.76 -10.40
CA ILE A 302 4.91 -10.74 -10.59
C ILE A 302 6.29 -11.39 -10.64
N GLU A 303 6.61 -12.24 -9.67
CA GLU A 303 7.90 -12.93 -9.59
C GLU A 303 8.16 -13.82 -10.81
N ARG A 304 7.16 -14.56 -11.30
CA ARG A 304 7.30 -15.32 -12.56
C ARG A 304 7.61 -14.42 -13.75
N LEU A 305 6.92 -13.27 -13.88
CA LEU A 305 7.15 -12.31 -14.97
C LEU A 305 8.56 -11.71 -14.91
N LEU A 306 9.03 -11.36 -13.72
CA LEU A 306 10.38 -10.85 -13.48
C LEU A 306 11.45 -11.91 -13.74
N ASN A 307 11.15 -13.19 -13.51
CA ASN A 307 12.08 -14.29 -13.77
C ASN A 307 12.04 -14.82 -15.22
N GLY A 308 11.43 -14.08 -16.15
CA GLY A 308 11.46 -14.45 -17.57
C GLY A 308 10.42 -15.46 -18.01
N VAL A 309 9.50 -15.86 -17.13
CA VAL A 309 8.31 -16.60 -17.57
C VAL A 309 7.40 -15.60 -18.27
N THR A 310 7.34 -15.67 -19.60
CA THR A 310 6.54 -14.78 -20.45
C THR A 310 5.30 -15.53 -20.96
N PRO A 311 4.13 -15.37 -20.31
CA PRO A 311 2.88 -15.85 -20.87
C PRO A 311 2.60 -15.19 -22.22
N SER A 312 1.64 -15.73 -22.97
CA SER A 312 1.21 -15.09 -24.21
C SER A 312 0.74 -13.64 -23.95
N VAL A 313 1.02 -12.74 -24.89
CA VAL A 313 0.59 -11.34 -24.82
C VAL A 313 -0.92 -11.24 -24.58
N THR A 314 -1.70 -12.13 -25.19
CA THR A 314 -3.15 -12.23 -24.97
C THR A 314 -3.49 -12.53 -23.52
N LEU A 315 -2.81 -13.49 -22.88
CA LEU A 315 -3.05 -13.79 -21.47
C LEU A 315 -2.65 -12.63 -20.57
N LEU A 316 -1.52 -11.96 -20.85
CA LEU A 316 -1.11 -10.78 -20.10
C LEU A 316 -2.12 -9.63 -20.20
N ALA A 317 -2.66 -9.38 -21.39
CA ALA A 317 -3.70 -8.38 -21.60
C ALA A 317 -4.98 -8.72 -20.82
N VAL A 318 -5.40 -10.00 -20.85
CA VAL A 318 -6.56 -10.48 -20.06
C VAL A 318 -6.31 -10.35 -18.56
N LEU A 319 -5.13 -10.72 -18.07
CA LEU A 319 -4.76 -10.59 -16.65
C LEU A 319 -4.69 -9.13 -16.20
N LEU A 320 -4.20 -8.22 -17.06
CA LEU A 320 -4.17 -6.79 -16.79
C LEU A 320 -5.60 -6.25 -16.58
N VAL A 321 -6.52 -6.54 -17.50
CA VAL A 321 -7.92 -6.10 -17.39
C VAL A 321 -8.61 -6.76 -16.19
N ALA A 322 -8.43 -8.08 -16.02
CA ALA A 322 -9.08 -8.82 -14.94
C ALA A 322 -8.59 -8.34 -13.57
N LYS A 323 -7.27 -8.18 -13.35
CA LYS A 323 -6.73 -7.71 -12.06
C LYS A 323 -7.19 -6.29 -11.75
N LEU A 324 -7.19 -5.40 -12.76
CA LEU A 324 -7.67 -4.02 -12.64
C LEU A 324 -9.12 -3.99 -12.13
N LEU A 325 -10.02 -4.74 -12.79
CA LEU A 325 -11.43 -4.79 -12.42
C LEU A 325 -11.65 -5.51 -11.09
N MET A 326 -10.99 -6.64 -10.84
CA MET A 326 -11.18 -7.40 -9.62
C MET A 326 -10.70 -6.65 -8.38
N THR A 327 -9.61 -5.87 -8.49
CA THR A 327 -9.19 -5.03 -7.38
C THR A 327 -10.14 -3.86 -7.16
N ALA A 328 -10.61 -3.19 -8.23
CA ALA A 328 -11.62 -2.14 -8.10
C ALA A 328 -12.90 -2.66 -7.42
N ILE A 329 -13.39 -3.84 -7.83
CA ILE A 329 -14.57 -4.49 -7.24
C ILE A 329 -14.32 -4.94 -5.80
N SER A 330 -13.13 -5.47 -5.50
CA SER A 330 -12.79 -5.90 -4.13
C SER A 330 -12.81 -4.70 -3.18
N VAL A 331 -12.14 -3.60 -3.54
CA VAL A 331 -12.07 -2.38 -2.74
C VAL A 331 -13.44 -1.69 -2.66
N GLY A 332 -14.11 -1.51 -3.80
CA GLY A 332 -15.45 -0.90 -3.86
C GLY A 332 -16.50 -1.70 -3.08
N GLY A 333 -16.39 -3.03 -3.06
CA GLY A 333 -17.25 -3.91 -2.28
C GLY A 333 -16.99 -3.90 -0.78
N GLY A 334 -15.90 -3.28 -0.34
CA GLY A 334 -15.57 -3.14 1.08
C GLY A 334 -14.63 -4.20 1.63
N PHE A 335 -13.89 -4.94 0.79
CA PHE A 335 -12.76 -5.72 1.30
C PHE A 335 -11.66 -4.78 1.80
N PRO A 336 -11.16 -4.97 3.04
CA PRO A 336 -10.00 -4.24 3.53
C PRO A 336 -8.73 -4.74 2.84
N GLY A 337 -7.96 -3.81 2.27
CA GLY A 337 -6.69 -4.09 1.62
C GLY A 337 -6.22 -2.93 0.76
N GLY A 338 -4.98 -3.01 0.30
CA GLY A 338 -4.31 -1.99 -0.49
C GLY A 338 -4.45 -2.18 -1.99
N VAL A 339 -4.30 -1.07 -2.71
CA VAL A 339 -4.23 -1.06 -4.19
C VAL A 339 -2.80 -1.13 -4.71
N PHE A 340 -1.81 -1.13 -3.82
CA PHE A 340 -0.38 -1.05 -4.14
C PHE A 340 0.17 -2.34 -4.77
N ALA A 341 0.08 -3.51 -4.13
CA ALA A 341 0.49 -4.76 -4.81
C ALA A 341 -0.23 -5.02 -6.14
N PRO A 342 -1.57 -4.85 -6.25
CA PRO A 342 -2.26 -4.94 -7.52
C PRO A 342 -1.73 -3.92 -8.56
N SER A 343 -1.26 -2.75 -8.12
CA SER A 343 -0.62 -1.78 -9.01
C SER A 343 0.71 -2.26 -9.59
N LEU A 344 1.53 -2.92 -8.78
CA LEU A 344 2.75 -3.58 -9.21
C LEU A 344 2.45 -4.70 -10.21
N PHE A 345 1.40 -5.50 -9.94
CA PHE A 345 0.95 -6.55 -10.86
C PHE A 345 0.59 -5.96 -12.23
N LEU A 346 -0.20 -4.89 -12.26
CA LEU A 346 -0.59 -4.23 -13.51
C LEU A 346 0.63 -3.69 -14.26
N GLY A 347 1.59 -3.10 -13.55
CA GLY A 347 2.85 -2.63 -14.12
C GLY A 347 3.70 -3.75 -14.71
N ALA A 348 3.88 -4.84 -13.97
CA ALA A 348 4.61 -6.03 -14.42
C ALA A 348 3.94 -6.65 -15.66
N ALA A 349 2.63 -6.85 -15.63
CA ALA A 349 1.89 -7.43 -16.76
C ALA A 349 1.93 -6.55 -18.01
N LEU A 350 1.75 -5.23 -17.85
CA LEU A 350 1.86 -4.26 -18.96
C LEU A 350 3.27 -4.27 -19.55
N GLY A 351 4.28 -4.18 -18.68
CA GLY A 351 5.68 -4.15 -19.06
C GLY A 351 6.12 -5.44 -19.77
N SER A 352 5.75 -6.61 -19.23
CA SER A 352 6.00 -7.90 -19.88
C SER A 352 5.32 -8.00 -21.25
N ALA A 353 4.06 -7.56 -21.37
CA ALA A 353 3.32 -7.62 -22.63
C ALA A 353 3.96 -6.69 -23.67
N PHE A 354 4.27 -5.45 -23.27
CA PHE A 354 4.93 -4.48 -24.13
C PHE A 354 6.32 -4.96 -24.55
N GLY A 355 7.14 -5.42 -23.60
CA GLY A 355 8.47 -5.95 -23.88
C GLY A 355 8.43 -7.16 -24.83
N ALA A 356 7.49 -8.09 -24.66
CA ALA A 356 7.32 -9.23 -25.56
C ALA A 356 6.91 -8.80 -26.98
N LEU A 357 6.03 -7.80 -27.12
CA LEU A 357 5.66 -7.23 -28.42
C LEU A 357 6.85 -6.53 -29.08
N MET A 358 7.63 -5.76 -28.33
CA MET A 358 8.77 -5.02 -28.87
C MET A 358 9.93 -5.96 -29.22
N GLN A 359 10.14 -7.04 -28.47
CA GLN A 359 11.11 -8.07 -28.82
C GLN A 359 10.77 -8.73 -30.16
N GLY A 360 9.49 -8.98 -30.44
CA GLY A 360 9.04 -9.49 -31.74
C GLY A 360 9.13 -8.48 -32.88
N ALA A 361 8.87 -7.20 -32.60
CA ALA A 361 8.89 -6.13 -33.60
C ALA A 361 10.31 -5.63 -33.95
N PHE A 362 11.22 -5.67 -32.97
CA PHE A 362 12.61 -5.20 -33.09
C PHE A 362 13.60 -6.26 -32.61
N PRO A 363 13.70 -7.42 -33.28
CA PRO A 363 14.56 -8.54 -32.86
C PRO A 363 16.06 -8.19 -32.83
N GLN A 364 16.47 -7.12 -33.50
CA GLN A 364 17.83 -6.60 -33.51
C GLN A 364 18.22 -5.82 -32.24
N LEU A 365 17.23 -5.39 -31.44
CA LEU A 365 17.47 -4.72 -30.17
C LEU A 365 17.56 -5.76 -29.04
N PRO A 366 18.44 -5.57 -28.05
CA PRO A 366 18.60 -6.48 -26.91
C PRO A 366 17.46 -6.33 -25.89
N ILE A 367 16.21 -6.46 -26.33
CA ILE A 367 15.00 -6.28 -25.53
C ILE A 367 14.77 -7.51 -24.66
N ALA A 368 14.76 -7.30 -23.34
CA ALA A 368 14.38 -8.29 -22.35
C ALA A 368 13.00 -7.96 -21.76
N PRO A 369 11.93 -8.73 -22.06
CA PRO A 369 10.60 -8.46 -21.51
C PRO A 369 10.54 -8.31 -19.98
N PRO A 370 11.33 -9.05 -19.18
CA PRO A 370 11.39 -8.82 -17.73
C PRO A 370 11.94 -7.45 -17.31
N ALA A 371 12.86 -6.86 -18.08
CA ALA A 371 13.36 -5.50 -17.81
C ALA A 371 12.23 -4.47 -17.99
N PHE A 372 11.39 -4.65 -19.01
CA PHE A 372 10.17 -3.85 -19.19
C PHE A 372 9.13 -4.14 -18.11
N ALA A 373 9.02 -5.36 -17.60
CA ALA A 373 8.15 -5.70 -16.47
C ALA A 373 8.58 -4.95 -15.19
N LEU A 374 9.87 -4.96 -14.88
CA LEU A 374 10.46 -4.22 -13.78
C LEU A 374 10.26 -2.71 -13.95
N ALA A 375 10.55 -2.19 -15.15
CA ALA A 375 10.33 -0.79 -15.47
C ALA A 375 8.84 -0.43 -15.40
N GLY A 376 7.93 -1.33 -15.76
CA GLY A 376 6.48 -1.13 -15.68
C GLY A 376 5.96 -1.10 -14.24
N MET A 377 6.51 -1.96 -13.37
CA MET A 377 6.28 -1.89 -11.92
C MET A 377 6.72 -0.52 -11.37
N ALA A 378 7.95 -0.11 -11.70
CA ALA A 378 8.52 1.15 -11.26
C ALA A 378 7.83 2.37 -11.89
N ALA A 379 7.45 2.33 -13.16
CA ALA A 379 6.89 3.46 -13.91
C ALA A 379 5.64 4.04 -13.25
N ARG A 380 4.90 3.21 -12.52
CA ARG A 380 3.71 3.64 -11.79
C ARG A 380 4.03 4.37 -10.48
N GLU A 381 5.11 4.00 -9.81
CA GLU A 381 5.66 4.70 -8.63
C GLU A 381 6.52 5.91 -9.04
N VAL A 382 7.20 5.81 -10.19
CA VAL A 382 7.98 6.86 -10.81
C VAL A 382 7.08 7.97 -11.36
N ASN A 383 5.85 7.69 -11.81
CA ASN A 383 4.92 8.75 -12.21
C ASN A 383 4.50 9.64 -11.02
N ALA A 384 4.50 9.11 -9.78
CA ALA A 384 4.34 9.92 -8.57
C ALA A 384 5.60 10.74 -8.27
N ARG A 385 6.80 10.18 -8.48
CA ARG A 385 8.09 10.91 -8.40
C ARG A 385 8.26 11.96 -9.49
N TRP A 386 7.72 11.75 -10.68
CA TRP A 386 7.85 12.65 -11.82
C TRP A 386 6.98 13.90 -11.65
N GLN A 387 5.78 13.76 -11.05
CA GLN A 387 4.98 14.94 -10.66
C GLN A 387 5.63 15.76 -9.52
N ALA A 388 6.41 15.12 -8.64
CA ALA A 388 7.16 15.81 -7.59
C ALA A 388 8.44 16.50 -8.12
N GLN A 389 9.17 15.87 -9.04
CA GLN A 389 10.41 16.41 -9.63
C GLN A 389 10.18 17.45 -10.73
N MET A 390 8.99 17.47 -11.35
CA MET A 390 8.63 18.49 -12.35
C MET A 390 8.19 19.82 -11.74
N LYS A 391 7.99 19.91 -10.41
CA LYS A 391 7.66 21.19 -9.75
C LYS A 391 8.74 22.25 -10.01
N ASP A 392 10.00 21.83 -9.97
CA ASP A 392 11.17 22.70 -10.17
C ASP A 392 11.39 23.06 -11.66
N PHE A 393 10.76 22.33 -12.59
CA PHE A 393 10.85 22.59 -14.04
C PHE A 393 9.82 23.62 -14.54
N PHE A 394 8.84 23.98 -13.71
CA PHE A 394 7.92 25.09 -13.94
C PHE A 394 8.31 26.36 -13.16
N GLU A 395 9.47 26.35 -12.49
CA GLU A 395 10.11 27.57 -12.03
C GLU A 395 10.91 28.19 -13.19
N ASP A 396 10.62 29.47 -13.44
CA ASP A 396 11.19 30.32 -14.49
C ASP A 396 12.73 30.19 -14.56
N PRO A 397 13.34 29.96 -15.75
CA PRO A 397 14.79 29.88 -15.91
C PRO A 397 15.58 31.11 -15.45
N ASP A 398 14.90 32.23 -15.21
CA ASP A 398 15.51 33.52 -14.86
C ASP A 398 15.64 33.78 -13.34
N GLY A 399 15.25 32.86 -12.47
CA GLY A 399 15.49 32.97 -11.03
C GLY A 399 14.85 34.20 -10.37
N ARG A 400 13.69 34.65 -10.86
CA ARG A 400 12.91 35.73 -10.24
C ARG A 400 11.77 35.11 -9.44
N GLU A 401 11.69 35.48 -8.16
CA GLU A 401 10.57 35.11 -7.28
C GLU A 401 9.23 35.43 -7.97
N ALA A 402 8.35 34.44 -8.05
CA ALA A 402 7.01 34.54 -8.64
C ALA A 402 6.06 35.52 -7.91
N ASP A 403 6.54 36.21 -6.88
CA ASP A 403 5.72 36.98 -5.94
C ASP A 403 5.65 38.49 -6.24
N LYS A 404 6.12 38.94 -7.42
CA LYS A 404 6.10 40.38 -7.79
C LYS A 404 5.17 40.76 -8.95
N GLN A 405 4.34 39.84 -9.43
CA GLN A 405 3.32 40.16 -10.44
C GLN A 405 1.92 39.65 -10.10
N MET A 406 1.68 39.21 -8.86
CA MET A 406 0.29 39.06 -8.41
C MET A 406 -0.28 40.43 -8.08
N VAL A 407 -1.28 40.82 -8.87
CA VAL A 407 -2.19 41.93 -8.59
C VAL A 407 -2.67 41.78 -7.14
N PRO A 408 -2.57 42.82 -6.28
CA PRO A 408 -3.04 42.74 -4.90
C PRO A 408 -4.46 42.19 -4.84
N LEU A 409 -4.74 41.32 -3.86
CA LEU A 409 -6.05 40.69 -3.65
C LEU A 409 -7.20 41.73 -3.64
N GLU A 410 -6.93 42.96 -3.21
CA GLU A 410 -7.86 44.09 -3.22
C GLU A 410 -8.33 44.46 -4.65
N GLU A 411 -7.43 44.47 -5.63
CA GLU A 411 -7.74 44.74 -7.04
C GLU A 411 -8.46 43.57 -7.73
N VAL A 412 -8.20 42.32 -7.30
CA VAL A 412 -8.83 41.12 -7.86
C VAL A 412 -10.27 40.92 -7.35
N PHE A 413 -10.57 41.37 -6.13
CA PHE A 413 -11.88 41.16 -5.50
C PHE A 413 -12.79 42.39 -5.44
N HIS A 414 -12.37 43.54 -6.01
CA HIS A 414 -13.13 44.81 -5.98
C HIS A 414 -13.67 45.14 -4.58
N LEU A 415 -12.83 45.01 -3.56
CA LEU A 415 -13.17 45.40 -2.20
C LEU A 415 -12.66 46.82 -1.99
N ASP A 416 -13.57 47.78 -1.84
CA ASP A 416 -13.28 49.18 -1.52
C ASP A 416 -12.59 49.35 -0.15
#